data_AF-A0A938MY91-F1
#
_entry.id   AF-A0A938MY91-F1
#
_cell.length_a   1.000
_cell.length_b   1.000
_cell.length_c   1.000
_cell.angle_alpha   90.00
_cell.angle_beta   90.00
_cell.angle_gamma   90.00
#
_symmetry.space_group_name_H-M   'P 1'
#
loop_
_entity.id
_entity.type
_entity.pdbx_description
1 polymer ?
#
loop_
_entity_poly.entity_id
_entity_poly.type
_entity_poly.pdbx_seq_one_letter_code
_entity_poly.pdbx_strand_id
1 'polypeptide(L)'
;MNLLSLRDELHRRGFTSPDRVTIEQHDVTDLFASSSLEFLQRAAFERYVAQGQRRVGFELLEGPFCVRAVRLPGLAGTLAWPSQPELNFAHELAGRVRVIACLDQQPILLHSEKWPDYAGAKQELDRLKKKTGCGLDDSVVIVWGVAQDTRVAADEIRIRYADATLGVPNETRQPLPDGSTDFERILPGPDRMYPDTDSPPHRILPERTARLQATLPDPPWVREERYAAAGVPREVIHFLIRRGGARLVDLIVDQAGADVRAACFFFGQRLKGLRRAGVAVDAVTDARWCEYFRATAAHEGLADAWKSLVVRMAQHADVTVAELVSRDGLATPPENWREELRALAAHHTPLHSDGTRAQRLRFLMGLAMRTLRGRVDARNVAATLNHLLEDVL
;
A
#
# COMPACT_ATOMS: atom_id res chain seq x y z
N MET A 1 22.29 -5.20 -17.59
CA MET A 1 22.84 -5.71 -18.86
C MET A 1 22.99 -4.62 -19.90
N ASN A 2 21.93 -3.90 -20.29
CA ASN A 2 22.00 -2.93 -21.39
C ASN A 2 23.04 -1.81 -21.22
N LEU A 3 23.23 -1.28 -20.01
CA LEU A 3 24.28 -0.27 -19.72
C LEU A 3 25.70 -0.83 -19.85
N LEU A 4 25.92 -2.13 -19.59
CA LEU A 4 27.22 -2.76 -19.83
C LEU A 4 27.46 -2.94 -21.34
N SER A 5 26.41 -3.27 -22.10
CA SER A 5 26.49 -3.29 -23.56
C SER A 5 26.76 -1.91 -24.16
N LEU A 6 26.20 -0.85 -23.56
CA LEU A 6 26.55 0.53 -23.91
C LEU A 6 28.02 0.81 -23.64
N ARG A 7 28.54 0.41 -22.47
CA ARG A 7 29.97 0.54 -22.17
C ARG A 7 30.85 -0.12 -23.24
N ASP A 8 30.51 -1.34 -23.62
CA ASP A 8 31.28 -2.09 -24.62
C ASP A 8 31.20 -1.44 -26.01
N GLU A 9 30.06 -0.85 -26.36
CA GLU A 9 29.88 0.00 -27.55
C GLU A 9 30.77 1.24 -27.50
N LEU A 10 30.76 1.97 -26.38
CA LEU A 10 31.59 3.15 -26.16
C LEU A 10 33.08 2.82 -26.28
N HIS A 11 33.52 1.69 -25.71
CA HIS A 11 34.89 1.21 -25.82
C HIS A 11 35.29 0.92 -27.26
N ARG A 12 34.41 0.29 -28.06
CA ARG A 12 34.68 0.02 -29.48
C ARG A 12 34.87 1.31 -30.29
N ARG A 13 34.23 2.39 -29.87
CA ARG A 13 34.35 3.73 -30.48
C ARG A 13 35.51 4.56 -29.93
N GLY A 14 36.29 4.00 -29.00
CA GLY A 14 37.47 4.66 -28.42
C GLY A 14 37.24 5.40 -27.10
N PHE A 15 36.02 5.41 -26.57
CA PHE A 15 35.68 6.00 -25.26
C PHE A 15 35.96 5.00 -24.12
N THR A 16 37.23 4.64 -23.95
CA THR A 16 37.69 3.62 -23.00
C THR A 16 37.88 4.12 -21.58
N SER A 17 37.87 5.44 -21.37
CA SER A 17 38.07 6.07 -20.07
C SER A 17 37.29 7.38 -19.93
N PRO A 18 36.95 7.79 -18.69
CA PRO A 18 36.21 9.02 -18.39
C PRO A 18 36.75 10.30 -19.06
N ASP A 19 38.06 10.44 -19.17
CA ASP A 19 38.75 11.60 -19.74
C ASP A 19 38.58 11.72 -21.27
N ARG A 20 38.21 10.63 -21.95
CA ARG A 20 37.95 10.62 -23.40
C ARG A 20 36.60 11.20 -23.77
N VAL A 21 35.68 11.32 -22.80
CA VAL A 21 34.36 11.92 -23.02
C VAL A 21 34.47 13.43 -22.97
N THR A 22 34.41 14.05 -24.14
CA THR A 22 34.37 15.50 -24.31
C THR A 22 32.99 15.96 -24.75
N ILE A 23 32.68 17.22 -24.47
CA ILE A 23 31.45 17.87 -24.92
C ILE A 23 31.77 19.27 -25.44
N GLU A 24 30.94 19.77 -26.35
CA GLU A 24 30.96 21.17 -26.79
C GLU A 24 29.61 21.82 -26.45
N GLN A 25 29.64 23.00 -25.87
CA GLN A 25 28.44 23.71 -25.43
C GLN A 25 28.20 24.96 -26.27
N HIS A 26 26.96 25.16 -26.71
CA HIS A 26 26.55 26.34 -27.46
C HIS A 26 25.30 26.96 -26.85
N ASP A 27 25.28 28.27 -26.72
CA ASP A 27 24.03 29.00 -26.49
C ASP A 27 23.26 29.06 -27.82
N VAL A 28 22.07 28.49 -27.82
CA VAL A 28 21.17 28.42 -28.98
C VAL A 28 19.82 29.06 -28.67
N THR A 29 19.74 29.91 -27.65
CA THR A 29 18.49 30.55 -27.19
C THR A 29 17.77 31.27 -28.33
N ASP A 30 18.51 32.03 -29.14
CA ASP A 30 17.94 32.79 -30.26
C ASP A 30 17.34 31.88 -31.35
N LEU A 31 17.84 30.65 -31.49
CA LEU A 31 17.31 29.68 -32.46
C LEU A 31 15.88 29.26 -32.10
N PHE A 32 15.59 29.16 -30.80
CA PHE A 32 14.31 28.68 -30.27
C PHE A 32 13.35 29.80 -29.84
N ALA A 33 13.71 31.07 -30.07
CA ALA A 33 12.87 32.21 -29.70
C ALA A 33 11.46 32.17 -30.32
N SER A 34 11.32 31.54 -31.50
CA SER A 34 10.05 31.31 -32.20
C SER A 34 9.65 29.83 -32.30
N SER A 35 10.24 28.96 -31.46
CA SER A 35 9.90 27.54 -31.45
C SER A 35 8.44 27.33 -31.07
N SER A 36 7.81 26.30 -31.65
CA SER A 36 6.46 25.86 -31.23
C SER A 36 6.46 25.22 -29.84
N LEU A 37 7.62 24.90 -29.29
CA LEU A 37 7.78 24.33 -27.96
C LEU A 37 7.88 25.47 -26.94
N GLU A 38 6.77 25.80 -26.28
CA GLU A 38 6.70 26.96 -25.38
C GLU A 38 7.76 26.93 -24.27
N PHE A 39 8.09 25.76 -23.71
CA PHE A 39 9.08 25.64 -22.64
C PHE A 39 10.51 26.05 -23.06
N LEU A 40 10.79 26.16 -24.36
CA LEU A 40 12.06 26.71 -24.88
C LEU A 40 12.04 28.24 -25.01
N GLN A 41 10.92 28.90 -24.74
CA GLN A 41 10.76 30.34 -24.83
C GLN A 41 10.95 31.00 -23.46
N ARG A 42 11.67 32.14 -23.47
CA ARG A 42 11.95 32.95 -22.27
C ARG A 42 10.69 33.30 -21.48
N ALA A 43 9.64 33.76 -22.17
CA ALA A 43 8.40 34.19 -21.53
C ALA A 43 7.69 33.03 -20.81
N ALA A 44 7.72 31.81 -21.36
CA ALA A 44 7.12 30.65 -20.71
C ALA A 44 7.95 30.20 -19.50
N PHE A 45 9.28 30.27 -19.59
CA PHE A 45 10.16 29.99 -18.45
C PHE A 45 9.94 30.97 -17.30
N GLU A 46 9.82 32.27 -17.58
CA GLU A 46 9.51 33.28 -16.56
C GLU A 46 8.17 33.01 -15.87
N ARG A 47 7.14 32.58 -16.62
CA ARG A 47 5.86 32.13 -16.03
C ARG A 47 6.05 30.89 -15.15
N TYR A 48 6.82 29.91 -15.59
CA TYR A 48 7.12 28.70 -14.82
C TYR A 48 7.81 29.02 -13.49
N VAL A 49 8.82 29.89 -13.53
CA VAL A 49 9.54 30.37 -12.34
C VAL A 49 8.61 31.10 -11.37
N ALA A 50 7.76 32.00 -11.87
CA ALA A 50 6.81 32.75 -11.06
C ALA A 50 5.75 31.85 -10.40
N GLN A 51 5.18 30.90 -11.14
CA GLN A 51 4.21 29.94 -10.62
C GLN A 51 4.82 29.01 -9.57
N GLY A 52 6.07 28.59 -9.78
CA GLY A 52 6.81 27.75 -8.84
C GLY A 52 7.42 28.52 -7.65
N GLN A 53 7.25 29.84 -7.58
CA GLN A 53 7.84 30.71 -6.56
C GLN A 53 9.36 30.49 -6.37
N ARG A 54 10.07 30.19 -7.46
CA ARG A 54 11.50 29.85 -7.42
C ARG A 54 12.36 31.09 -7.24
N ARG A 55 13.36 31.02 -6.37
CA ARG A 55 14.22 32.13 -5.98
C ARG A 55 15.64 31.91 -6.49
N VAL A 56 16.21 32.97 -7.04
CA VAL A 56 17.63 33.01 -7.40
C VAL A 56 18.48 32.90 -6.13
N GLY A 57 19.51 32.07 -6.16
CA GLY A 57 20.39 31.75 -5.04
C GLY A 57 19.86 30.62 -4.13
N PHE A 58 18.68 30.05 -4.41
CA PHE A 58 18.15 28.92 -3.68
C PHE A 58 17.70 27.79 -4.62
N GLU A 59 16.56 27.95 -5.31
CA GLU A 59 16.08 26.97 -6.28
C GLU A 59 16.70 27.15 -7.68
N LEU A 60 17.20 28.34 -7.99
CA LEU A 60 17.83 28.69 -9.27
C LEU A 60 19.20 29.31 -9.04
N LEU A 61 20.17 29.01 -9.90
CA LEU A 61 21.43 29.77 -9.93
C LEU A 61 21.26 31.12 -10.66
N GLU A 62 22.36 31.85 -10.86
CA GLU A 62 22.34 33.18 -11.47
C GLU A 62 22.45 33.13 -13.02
N GLY A 63 21.83 34.11 -13.67
CA GLY A 63 21.98 34.33 -15.12
C GLY A 63 20.67 34.49 -15.88
N PRO A 64 20.74 34.80 -17.19
CA PRO A 64 19.55 34.87 -18.04
C PRO A 64 19.01 33.48 -18.36
N PHE A 65 17.75 33.42 -18.81
CA PHE A 65 17.25 32.25 -19.51
C PHE A 65 18.14 31.89 -20.69
N CYS A 66 18.49 30.61 -20.81
CA CYS A 66 19.36 30.05 -21.81
C CYS A 66 18.80 28.71 -22.29
N VAL A 67 18.75 28.51 -23.60
CA VAL A 67 18.67 27.16 -24.20
C VAL A 67 20.07 26.78 -24.61
N ARG A 68 20.61 25.73 -23.96
CA ARG A 68 21.97 25.27 -24.18
C ARG A 68 21.96 23.97 -24.95
N ALA A 69 22.69 23.96 -26.05
CA ALA A 69 22.99 22.75 -26.79
C ALA A 69 24.30 22.14 -26.33
N VAL A 70 24.31 20.83 -26.13
CA VAL A 70 25.46 20.02 -25.76
C VAL A 70 25.69 19.05 -26.92
N ARG A 71 26.73 19.33 -27.72
CA ARG A 71 27.22 18.39 -28.74
C ARG A 71 28.06 17.32 -28.05
N LEU A 72 27.82 16.09 -28.45
CA LEU A 72 28.40 14.85 -27.95
C LEU A 72 29.16 14.19 -29.12
N PRO A 73 30.45 14.55 -29.33
CA PRO A 73 31.20 14.06 -30.48
C PRO A 73 31.36 12.53 -30.46
N GLY A 74 31.11 11.85 -31.58
CA GLY A 74 31.28 10.38 -31.70
C GLY A 74 30.23 9.53 -30.96
N LEU A 75 29.21 10.15 -30.36
CA LEU A 75 28.18 9.51 -29.54
C LEU A 75 26.82 9.40 -30.26
N ALA A 76 26.80 9.40 -31.60
CA ALA A 76 25.57 9.14 -32.35
C ALA A 76 24.97 7.76 -32.04
N GLY A 77 23.67 7.71 -31.78
CA GLY A 77 22.93 6.48 -31.50
C GLY A 77 23.03 5.97 -30.07
N THR A 78 23.78 6.64 -29.18
CA THR A 78 23.89 6.21 -27.79
C THR A 78 22.79 6.78 -26.89
N LEU A 79 22.11 7.86 -27.28
CA LEU A 79 21.05 8.45 -26.46
C LEU A 79 19.78 7.58 -26.48
N ALA A 80 19.46 6.99 -27.62
CA ALA A 80 18.38 6.03 -27.80
C ALA A 80 18.75 4.60 -27.38
N TRP A 81 19.96 4.38 -26.84
CA TRP A 81 20.39 3.07 -26.38
C TRP A 81 19.47 2.58 -25.24
N PRO A 82 18.90 1.36 -25.32
CA PRO A 82 17.99 0.87 -24.29
C PRO A 82 18.64 0.82 -22.91
N SER A 83 17.92 1.19 -21.85
CA SER A 83 18.40 1.08 -20.47
C SER A 83 17.52 0.12 -19.67
N GLN A 84 16.25 0.48 -19.53
CA GLN A 84 15.17 -0.29 -18.89
C GLN A 84 14.03 -0.50 -19.92
N PRO A 85 13.02 -1.35 -19.65
CA PRO A 85 11.85 -1.46 -20.53
C PRO A 85 11.26 -0.09 -20.86
N GLU A 86 11.03 0.18 -22.16
CA GLU A 86 10.52 1.46 -22.69
C GLU A 86 11.37 2.72 -22.41
N LEU A 87 12.56 2.57 -21.82
CA LEU A 87 13.46 3.67 -21.47
C LEU A 87 14.82 3.50 -22.14
N ASN A 88 15.50 4.62 -22.34
CA ASN A 88 16.79 4.69 -23.01
C ASN A 88 17.83 5.44 -22.17
N PHE A 89 19.04 5.58 -22.68
CA PHE A 89 20.12 6.27 -21.98
C PHE A 89 19.84 7.76 -21.80
N ALA A 90 19.07 8.40 -22.69
CA ALA A 90 18.62 9.78 -22.48
C ALA A 90 17.77 9.94 -21.20
N HIS A 91 17.05 8.90 -20.77
CA HIS A 91 16.36 8.90 -19.48
C HIS A 91 17.35 8.91 -18.30
N GLU A 92 18.46 8.18 -18.40
CA GLU A 92 19.54 8.21 -17.37
C GLU A 92 20.18 9.61 -17.26
N LEU A 93 20.34 10.31 -18.40
CA LEU A 93 20.81 11.69 -18.42
C LEU A 93 19.77 12.63 -17.80
N ALA A 94 18.50 12.48 -18.17
CA ALA A 94 17.41 13.30 -17.66
C ALA A 94 17.29 13.20 -16.13
N GLY A 95 17.41 12.00 -15.56
CA GLY A 95 17.40 11.81 -14.11
C GLY A 95 18.48 12.64 -13.40
N ARG A 96 19.73 12.60 -13.90
CA ARG A 96 20.84 13.39 -13.33
C ARG A 96 20.69 14.89 -13.53
N VAL A 97 20.30 15.32 -14.73
CA VAL A 97 20.05 16.74 -15.02
C VAL A 97 18.96 17.30 -14.09
N ARG A 98 17.88 16.55 -13.89
CA ARG A 98 16.77 16.95 -13.02
C ARG A 98 17.21 17.13 -11.57
N VAL A 99 17.96 16.17 -11.03
CA VAL A 99 18.30 16.15 -9.61
C VAL A 99 19.50 17.02 -9.28
N ILE A 100 20.56 16.99 -10.09
CA ILE A 100 21.84 17.65 -9.77
C ILE A 100 21.85 19.09 -10.30
N ALA A 101 21.38 19.32 -11.52
CA ALA A 101 21.30 20.67 -12.10
C ALA A 101 19.98 21.38 -11.79
N CYS A 102 19.07 20.73 -11.04
CA CYS A 102 17.76 21.27 -10.65
C CYS A 102 16.88 21.72 -11.83
N LEU A 103 17.15 21.23 -13.04
CA LEU A 103 16.33 21.50 -14.24
C LEU A 103 15.19 20.48 -14.31
N ASP A 104 14.06 20.81 -13.71
CA ASP A 104 12.93 19.89 -13.49
C ASP A 104 11.65 20.26 -14.25
N GLN A 105 11.69 21.31 -15.08
CA GLN A 105 10.60 21.61 -16.01
C GLN A 105 10.50 20.49 -17.04
N GLN A 106 9.35 19.81 -17.13
CA GLN A 106 9.16 18.74 -18.10
C GLN A 106 8.89 19.28 -19.51
N PRO A 107 9.39 18.61 -20.57
CA PRO A 107 10.34 17.48 -20.54
C PRO A 107 11.73 17.92 -20.03
N ILE A 108 12.54 17.07 -19.39
CA ILE A 108 13.82 17.53 -18.79
C ILE A 108 14.89 17.95 -19.82
N LEU A 109 14.94 17.24 -20.94
CA LEU A 109 15.87 17.49 -22.04
C LEU A 109 15.22 17.05 -23.36
N LEU A 110 15.72 17.57 -24.47
CA LEU A 110 15.42 17.06 -25.81
C LEU A 110 16.70 16.59 -26.48
N HIS A 111 16.60 15.65 -27.41
CA HIS A 111 17.78 15.15 -28.10
C HIS A 111 17.53 14.76 -29.55
N SER A 112 18.60 14.83 -30.34
CA SER A 112 18.58 14.63 -31.79
C SER A 112 18.11 13.25 -32.28
N GLU A 113 18.19 12.21 -31.44
CA GLU A 113 17.80 10.84 -31.81
C GLU A 113 16.30 10.55 -31.58
N LYS A 114 15.60 11.40 -30.80
CA LYS A 114 14.16 11.33 -30.57
C LYS A 114 13.60 12.75 -30.43
N TRP A 115 13.74 13.52 -31.51
CA TRP A 115 13.24 14.89 -31.55
C TRP A 115 11.70 14.90 -31.57
N PRO A 116 11.01 15.85 -30.89
CA PRO A 116 9.55 15.89 -30.90
C PRO A 116 8.99 16.13 -32.31
N ASP A 117 7.81 15.56 -32.59
CA ASP A 117 7.13 15.70 -33.87
C ASP A 117 6.12 16.86 -33.84
N TYR A 118 6.37 17.88 -34.66
CA TYR A 118 5.50 19.03 -34.88
C TYR A 118 5.88 19.72 -36.19
N ALA A 119 5.02 20.62 -36.67
CA ALA A 119 5.28 21.39 -37.89
C ALA A 119 6.59 22.21 -37.74
N GLY A 120 7.57 21.93 -38.60
CA GLY A 120 8.88 22.60 -38.58
C GLY A 120 9.96 21.90 -37.74
N ALA A 121 9.64 20.83 -37.02
CA ALA A 121 10.58 20.08 -36.16
C ALA A 121 11.89 19.69 -36.87
N LYS A 122 11.80 19.14 -38.08
CA LYS A 122 12.98 18.76 -38.88
C LYS A 122 13.87 19.97 -39.20
N GLN A 123 13.28 21.09 -39.60
CA GLN A 123 14.01 22.31 -39.94
C GLN A 123 14.68 22.93 -38.71
N GLU A 124 14.01 22.87 -37.57
CA GLU A 124 14.56 23.32 -36.29
C GLU A 124 15.76 22.45 -35.86
N LEU A 125 15.63 21.12 -35.95
CA LEU A 125 16.73 20.18 -35.69
C LEU A 125 17.91 20.37 -36.66
N ASP A 126 17.65 20.57 -37.96
CA ASP A 126 18.70 20.81 -38.95
C ASP A 126 19.46 22.11 -38.67
N ARG A 127 18.75 23.18 -38.27
CA ARG A 127 19.38 24.44 -37.83
C ARG A 127 20.21 24.24 -36.56
N LEU A 128 19.70 23.48 -35.60
CA LEU A 128 20.42 23.16 -34.36
C LEU A 128 21.74 22.44 -34.69
N LYS A 129 21.68 21.36 -35.49
CA LYS A 129 22.87 20.60 -35.92
C LYS A 129 23.87 21.48 -36.65
N LYS A 130 23.41 22.36 -37.54
CA LYS A 130 24.27 23.32 -38.24
C LYS A 130 24.93 24.31 -37.29
N LYS A 131 24.20 24.84 -36.30
CA LYS A 131 24.71 25.82 -35.33
C LYS A 131 25.74 25.20 -34.38
N THR A 132 25.58 23.94 -34.01
CA THR A 132 26.51 23.21 -33.14
C THR A 132 27.62 22.49 -33.89
N GLY A 133 27.60 22.45 -35.22
CA GLY A 133 28.54 21.66 -36.00
C GLY A 133 28.40 20.15 -35.80
N CYS A 134 27.23 19.68 -35.38
CA CYS A 134 26.94 18.27 -35.14
C CYS A 134 27.00 17.47 -36.44
N GLY A 135 28.01 16.60 -36.55
CA GLY A 135 28.20 15.69 -37.68
C GLY A 135 27.27 14.47 -37.62
N LEU A 136 27.51 13.51 -38.52
CA LEU A 136 26.75 12.25 -38.57
C LEU A 136 27.07 11.31 -37.41
N ASP A 137 28.31 11.34 -36.93
CA ASP A 137 28.78 10.51 -35.82
C ASP A 137 28.54 11.15 -34.45
N ASP A 138 27.96 12.36 -34.43
CA ASP A 138 27.71 13.11 -33.21
C ASP A 138 26.23 13.08 -32.82
N SER A 139 25.98 13.28 -31.54
CA SER A 139 24.64 13.56 -31.03
C SER A 139 24.57 14.95 -30.40
N VAL A 140 23.38 15.53 -30.37
CA VAL A 140 23.11 16.76 -29.63
C VAL A 140 21.95 16.58 -28.66
N VAL A 141 22.14 17.10 -27.45
CA VAL A 141 21.13 17.24 -26.39
C VAL A 141 20.91 18.73 -26.16
N ILE A 142 19.67 19.16 -25.90
CA ILE A 142 19.38 20.51 -25.42
C ILE A 142 18.74 20.46 -24.04
N VAL A 143 19.13 21.42 -23.21
CA VAL A 143 18.59 21.70 -21.89
C VAL A 143 18.29 23.20 -21.80
N TRP A 144 17.37 23.59 -20.94
CA TRP A 144 16.96 24.99 -20.80
C TRP A 144 16.69 25.36 -19.34
N GLY A 145 16.88 26.63 -19.04
CA GLY A 145 16.75 27.16 -17.70
C GLY A 145 17.63 28.38 -17.53
N VAL A 146 18.08 28.65 -16.31
CA VAL A 146 19.05 29.72 -16.09
C VAL A 146 20.42 29.30 -16.64
N ALA A 147 21.15 30.26 -17.22
CA ALA A 147 22.43 30.00 -17.89
C ALA A 147 23.43 29.19 -17.06
N GLN A 148 23.52 29.43 -15.75
CA GLN A 148 24.41 28.66 -14.88
C GLN A 148 23.91 27.23 -14.63
N ASP A 149 22.60 27.02 -14.40
CA ASP A 149 22.01 25.68 -14.27
C ASP A 149 22.21 24.85 -15.54
N THR A 150 22.03 25.44 -16.71
CA THR A 150 22.27 24.74 -17.98
C THR A 150 23.73 24.31 -18.17
N ARG A 151 24.70 25.05 -17.62
CA ARG A 151 26.11 24.66 -17.63
C ARG A 151 26.35 23.45 -16.74
N VAL A 152 25.78 23.46 -15.53
CA VAL A 152 25.82 22.31 -14.61
C VAL A 152 25.20 21.09 -15.29
N ALA A 153 24.05 21.24 -15.94
CA ALA A 153 23.41 20.16 -16.68
C ALA A 153 24.29 19.60 -17.82
N ALA A 154 24.99 20.47 -18.55
CA ALA A 154 25.92 20.04 -19.60
C ALA A 154 27.09 19.24 -19.02
N ASP A 155 27.67 19.70 -17.90
CA ASP A 155 28.74 19.00 -17.21
C ASP A 155 28.26 17.65 -16.65
N GLU A 156 27.04 17.58 -16.12
CA GLU A 156 26.43 16.33 -15.65
C GLU A 156 26.14 15.33 -16.77
N ILE A 157 25.73 15.80 -17.95
CA ILE A 157 25.62 14.93 -19.13
C ILE A 157 26.98 14.30 -19.46
N ARG A 158 28.06 15.10 -19.45
CA ARG A 158 29.43 14.59 -19.66
C ARG A 158 29.82 13.59 -18.57
N ILE A 159 29.57 13.89 -17.30
CA ILE A 159 29.89 13.02 -16.17
C ILE A 159 29.14 11.69 -16.28
N ARG A 160 27.86 11.70 -16.67
CA ARG A 160 27.08 10.46 -16.81
C ARG A 160 27.58 9.58 -17.97
N TYR A 161 28.01 10.19 -19.08
CA TYR A 161 28.70 9.45 -20.15
C TYR A 161 30.06 8.93 -19.70
N ALA A 162 30.82 9.71 -18.93
CA ALA A 162 32.07 9.26 -18.32
C ALA A 162 31.85 8.04 -17.42
N ASP A 163 30.80 8.04 -16.58
CA ASP A 163 30.38 6.86 -15.80
C ASP A 163 30.01 5.67 -16.70
N ALA A 164 29.35 5.92 -17.83
CA ALA A 164 29.00 4.87 -18.79
C ALA A 164 30.21 4.22 -19.46
N THR A 165 31.37 4.90 -19.53
CA THR A 165 32.63 4.27 -19.96
C THR A 165 33.18 3.26 -18.94
N LEU A 166 32.76 3.35 -17.68
CA LEU A 166 33.12 2.39 -16.63
C LEU A 166 32.06 1.28 -16.48
N GLY A 167 30.78 1.62 -16.67
CA GLY A 167 29.66 0.68 -16.67
C GLY A 167 28.44 1.22 -15.94
N VAL A 168 27.91 0.42 -15.01
CA VAL A 168 26.76 0.82 -14.17
C VAL A 168 27.29 1.59 -12.96
N PRO A 169 26.90 2.86 -12.77
CA PRO A 169 27.36 3.65 -11.62
C PRO A 169 26.76 3.15 -10.31
N ASN A 170 27.48 3.37 -9.21
CA ASN A 170 26.98 3.19 -7.85
C ASN A 170 26.16 4.42 -7.44
N GLU A 171 24.84 4.30 -7.41
CA GLU A 171 23.91 5.40 -7.11
C GLU A 171 22.63 4.88 -6.44
N THR A 172 21.92 5.78 -5.77
CA THR A 172 20.58 5.50 -5.24
C THR A 172 19.54 5.85 -6.29
N ARG A 173 18.56 4.98 -6.48
CA ARG A 173 17.48 5.13 -7.45
C ARG A 173 16.13 4.96 -6.78
N GLN A 174 15.16 5.77 -7.17
CA GLN A 174 13.79 5.71 -6.70
C GLN A 174 12.98 4.72 -7.56
N PRO A 175 12.16 3.84 -6.97
CA PRO A 175 11.28 2.95 -7.73
C PRO A 175 10.05 3.69 -8.25
N LEU A 176 9.61 3.35 -9.47
CA LEU A 176 8.39 3.86 -10.09
C LEU A 176 7.29 2.78 -10.14
N PRO A 177 5.99 3.15 -10.21
CA PRO A 177 4.88 2.20 -10.18
C PRO A 177 4.88 1.16 -11.32
N ASP A 178 5.53 1.46 -12.44
CA ASP A 178 5.69 0.56 -13.59
C ASP A 178 6.85 -0.44 -13.42
N GLY A 179 7.56 -0.39 -12.30
CA GLY A 179 8.71 -1.24 -11.99
C GLY A 179 10.04 -0.72 -12.52
N SER A 180 10.05 0.40 -13.25
CA SER A 180 11.29 1.10 -13.61
C SER A 180 11.85 1.87 -12.41
N THR A 181 13.06 2.38 -12.56
CA THR A 181 13.76 3.17 -11.55
C THR A 181 14.35 4.43 -12.16
N ASP A 182 14.34 5.54 -11.42
CA ASP A 182 14.96 6.80 -11.84
C ASP A 182 16.04 7.23 -10.84
N PHE A 183 16.98 8.04 -11.30
CA PHE A 183 18.05 8.58 -10.47
C PHE A 183 17.47 9.40 -9.30
N GLU A 184 17.94 9.13 -8.09
CA GLU A 184 17.55 9.86 -6.89
C GLU A 184 18.72 10.66 -6.31
N ARG A 185 19.90 10.04 -6.16
CA ARG A 185 21.12 10.71 -5.68
C ARG A 185 22.36 9.86 -5.91
N ILE A 186 23.52 10.51 -5.94
CA ILE A 186 24.81 9.83 -5.86
C ILE A 186 24.94 9.18 -4.48
N LEU A 187 25.53 7.98 -4.41
CA LEU A 187 25.83 7.36 -3.12
C LEU A 187 26.89 8.19 -2.38
N PRO A 188 26.65 8.59 -1.12
CA PRO A 188 27.69 9.18 -0.30
C PRO A 188 28.83 8.15 -0.15
N GLY A 189 30.05 8.66 0.03
CA GLY A 189 31.20 7.81 0.35
C GLY A 189 30.96 6.95 1.60
N PRO A 190 31.81 5.94 1.86
CA PRO A 190 31.60 5.01 2.96
C PRO A 190 31.40 5.75 4.29
N ASP A 191 30.28 5.46 4.95
CA ASP A 191 29.91 6.05 6.24
C ASP A 191 31.01 5.78 7.27
N ARG A 192 31.55 6.85 7.86
CA ARG A 192 32.50 6.75 8.96
C ARG A 192 31.73 6.42 10.24
N MET A 193 31.48 5.13 10.48
CA MET A 193 30.94 4.70 11.75
C MET A 193 32.02 4.76 12.83
N TYR A 194 31.69 5.38 13.96
CA TYR A 194 32.46 5.30 15.20
C TYR A 194 31.52 4.81 16.30
N PRO A 195 32.00 4.05 17.31
CA PRO A 195 31.16 3.69 18.44
C PRO A 195 30.57 4.92 19.11
N ASP A 196 29.25 4.89 19.34
CA ASP A 196 28.58 5.89 20.18
C ASP A 196 29.11 5.74 21.62
N THR A 197 29.85 6.73 22.11
CA THR A 197 30.46 6.74 23.44
C THR A 197 29.54 7.27 24.53
N ASP A 198 28.43 7.90 24.15
CA ASP A 198 27.47 8.46 25.11
C ASP A 198 26.64 7.34 25.76
N SER A 199 26.45 6.24 25.02
CA SER A 199 25.69 5.07 25.47
C SER A 199 26.62 4.00 26.05
N PRO A 200 26.40 3.52 27.30
CA PRO A 200 27.15 2.38 27.81
C PRO A 200 26.79 1.10 27.03
N PRO A 201 27.73 0.13 26.89
CA PRO A 201 27.44 -1.14 26.25
C PRO A 201 26.29 -1.90 26.92
N HIS A 202 25.27 -2.29 26.14
CA HIS A 202 24.12 -3.02 26.66
C HIS A 202 24.33 -4.54 26.54
N ARG A 203 24.62 -5.22 27.65
CA ARG A 203 24.77 -6.68 27.68
C ARG A 203 23.41 -7.36 27.53
N ILE A 204 23.26 -8.22 26.52
CA ILE A 204 22.11 -9.12 26.35
C ILE A 204 22.45 -10.47 26.99
N LEU A 205 21.83 -10.76 28.14
CA LEU A 205 22.06 -12.00 28.88
C LEU A 205 21.32 -13.19 28.23
N PRO A 206 21.89 -14.42 28.22
CA PRO A 206 21.24 -15.60 27.69
C PRO A 206 19.86 -15.88 28.33
N GLU A 207 19.71 -15.63 29.63
CA GLU A 207 18.46 -15.82 30.37
C GLU A 207 17.37 -14.86 29.87
N ARG A 208 17.75 -13.63 29.49
CA ARG A 208 16.83 -12.66 28.90
C ARG A 208 16.34 -13.16 27.54
N THR A 209 17.23 -13.67 26.71
CA THR A 209 16.89 -14.22 25.39
C THR A 209 15.98 -15.44 25.53
N ALA A 210 16.33 -16.39 26.40
CA ALA A 210 15.55 -17.60 26.64
C ALA A 210 14.14 -17.27 27.14
N ARG A 211 14.02 -16.33 28.09
CA ARG A 211 12.71 -15.87 28.58
C ARG A 211 11.86 -15.26 27.47
N LEU A 212 12.43 -14.39 26.64
CA LEU A 212 11.67 -13.77 25.54
C LEU A 212 11.24 -14.80 24.50
N GLN A 213 12.14 -15.71 24.12
CA GLN A 213 11.88 -16.77 23.16
C GLN A 213 10.75 -17.69 23.63
N ALA A 214 10.71 -18.04 24.92
CA ALA A 214 9.64 -18.84 25.52
C ALA A 214 8.26 -18.15 25.51
N THR A 215 8.21 -16.82 25.37
CA THR A 215 6.97 -16.04 25.33
C THR A 215 6.55 -15.59 23.93
N LEU A 216 7.31 -15.94 22.89
CA LEU A 216 6.96 -15.55 21.53
C LEU A 216 5.66 -16.24 21.10
N PRO A 217 4.71 -15.50 20.49
CA PRO A 217 3.53 -16.12 19.94
C PRO A 217 3.88 -17.01 18.75
N ASP A 218 3.03 -18.00 18.48
CA ASP A 218 3.13 -18.82 17.27
C ASP A 218 3.23 -17.94 16.02
N PRO A 219 4.13 -18.28 15.07
CA PRO A 219 4.21 -17.56 13.83
C PRO A 219 2.92 -17.72 13.01
N PRO A 220 2.61 -16.80 12.09
CA PRO A 220 1.37 -16.82 11.32
C PRO A 220 1.08 -18.17 10.63
N TRP A 221 2.08 -18.81 10.03
CA TRP A 221 1.90 -20.08 9.30
C TRP A 221 1.48 -21.25 10.18
N VAL A 222 1.91 -21.31 11.46
CA VAL A 222 1.46 -22.34 12.41
C VAL A 222 -0.03 -22.15 12.73
N ARG A 223 -0.47 -20.89 12.88
CA ARG A 223 -1.90 -20.57 13.06
C ARG A 223 -2.72 -20.90 11.82
N GLU A 224 -2.18 -20.65 10.63
CA GLU A 224 -2.84 -20.98 9.37
C GLU A 224 -3.14 -22.48 9.28
N GLU A 225 -2.16 -23.33 9.58
CA GLU A 225 -2.33 -24.79 9.61
C GLU A 225 -3.36 -25.23 10.65
N ARG A 226 -3.24 -24.73 11.90
CA ARG A 226 -4.17 -25.07 13.00
C ARG A 226 -5.62 -24.69 12.67
N TYR A 227 -5.84 -23.50 12.13
CA TYR A 227 -7.20 -23.05 11.78
C TYR A 227 -7.73 -23.74 10.54
N ALA A 228 -6.89 -24.05 9.55
CA ALA A 228 -7.29 -24.81 8.38
C ALA A 228 -7.72 -26.24 8.77
N ALA A 229 -6.98 -26.89 9.67
CA ALA A 229 -7.34 -28.19 10.23
C ALA A 229 -8.70 -28.16 10.98
N ALA A 230 -9.06 -27.03 11.60
CA ALA A 230 -10.38 -26.80 12.19
C ALA A 230 -11.48 -26.47 11.16
N GLY A 231 -11.20 -26.54 9.85
CA GLY A 231 -12.17 -26.29 8.78
C GLY A 231 -12.51 -24.81 8.58
N VAL A 232 -11.58 -23.90 8.89
CA VAL A 232 -11.73 -22.45 8.65
C VAL A 232 -11.19 -22.09 7.26
N PRO A 233 -11.95 -21.38 6.40
CA PRO A 233 -11.47 -20.96 5.08
C PRO A 233 -10.29 -19.99 5.16
N ARG A 234 -9.36 -20.07 4.20
CA ARG A 234 -8.15 -19.24 4.13
C ARG A 234 -8.43 -17.74 4.24
N GLU A 235 -9.52 -17.25 3.65
CA GLU A 235 -9.89 -15.84 3.72
C GLU A 235 -10.14 -15.37 5.17
N VAL A 236 -10.83 -16.19 5.97
CA VAL A 236 -11.13 -15.88 7.38
C VAL A 236 -9.84 -15.93 8.21
N ILE A 237 -9.01 -16.94 7.97
CA ILE A 237 -7.69 -17.10 8.61
C ILE A 237 -6.82 -15.86 8.35
N HIS A 238 -6.62 -15.49 7.09
CA HIS A 238 -5.81 -14.34 6.71
C HIS A 238 -6.37 -13.04 7.28
N PHE A 239 -7.71 -12.89 7.32
CA PHE A 239 -8.33 -11.74 7.95
C PHE A 239 -7.99 -11.64 9.44
N LEU A 240 -8.11 -12.75 10.18
CA LEU A 240 -7.81 -12.80 11.61
C LEU A 240 -6.33 -12.48 11.89
N ILE A 241 -5.41 -13.05 11.11
CA ILE A 241 -3.97 -12.82 11.26
C ILE A 241 -3.62 -11.36 10.97
N ARG A 242 -4.03 -10.84 9.81
CA ARG A 242 -3.67 -9.47 9.37
C ARG A 242 -4.27 -8.37 10.24
N ARG A 243 -5.37 -8.66 10.94
CA ARG A 243 -6.07 -7.68 11.78
C ARG A 243 -5.88 -7.93 13.29
N GLY A 244 -4.95 -8.81 13.67
CA GLY A 244 -4.66 -9.11 15.09
C GLY A 244 -5.75 -9.90 15.83
N GLY A 245 -6.81 -10.31 15.15
CA GLY A 245 -7.90 -11.11 15.73
C GLY A 245 -7.50 -12.54 16.06
N ALA A 246 -6.45 -13.07 15.45
CA ALA A 246 -5.94 -14.41 15.75
C ALA A 246 -5.49 -14.56 17.21
N ARG A 247 -4.96 -13.50 17.83
CA ARG A 247 -4.59 -13.49 19.26
C ARG A 247 -5.81 -13.71 20.16
N LEU A 248 -6.93 -13.06 19.83
CA LEU A 248 -8.17 -13.21 20.60
C LEU A 248 -8.76 -14.61 20.44
N VAL A 249 -8.71 -15.17 19.24
CA VAL A 249 -9.10 -16.57 19.01
C VAL A 249 -8.29 -17.50 19.90
N ASP A 250 -6.96 -17.42 19.86
CA ASP A 250 -6.07 -18.25 20.68
C ASP A 250 -6.40 -18.11 22.17
N LEU A 251 -6.55 -16.87 22.63
CA LEU A 251 -6.89 -16.55 24.02
C LEU A 251 -8.20 -17.22 24.46
N ILE A 252 -9.28 -17.10 23.69
CA ILE A 252 -10.58 -17.64 24.10
C ILE A 252 -10.65 -19.16 23.98
N VAL A 253 -9.92 -19.75 23.05
CA VAL A 253 -9.82 -21.20 22.93
C VAL A 253 -9.12 -21.75 24.18
N ASP A 254 -8.02 -21.13 24.58
CA ASP A 254 -7.22 -21.54 25.75
C ASP A 254 -7.93 -21.27 27.08
N GLN A 255 -8.44 -20.04 27.30
CA GLN A 255 -8.96 -19.61 28.61
C GLN A 255 -10.46 -19.79 28.82
N ALA A 256 -11.24 -19.97 27.74
CA ALA A 256 -12.69 -20.13 27.80
C ALA A 256 -13.18 -21.44 27.20
N GLY A 257 -12.28 -22.29 26.67
CA GLY A 257 -12.63 -23.59 26.08
C GLY A 257 -13.51 -23.46 24.83
N ALA A 258 -13.44 -22.32 24.12
CA ALA A 258 -14.25 -22.10 22.93
C ALA A 258 -13.81 -23.01 21.77
N ASP A 259 -14.78 -23.47 20.97
CA ASP A 259 -14.47 -24.18 19.73
C ASP A 259 -13.69 -23.28 18.76
N VAL A 260 -12.56 -23.77 18.25
CA VAL A 260 -11.63 -23.01 17.39
C VAL A 260 -12.34 -22.47 16.16
N ARG A 261 -13.18 -23.30 15.53
CA ARG A 261 -13.88 -22.92 14.30
C ARG A 261 -14.91 -21.82 14.60
N ALA A 262 -15.70 -21.99 15.66
CA ALA A 262 -16.69 -21.01 16.10
C ALA A 262 -16.05 -19.67 16.48
N ALA A 263 -14.95 -19.69 17.23
CA ALA A 263 -14.14 -18.53 17.59
C ALA A 263 -13.65 -17.76 16.36
N CYS A 264 -13.06 -18.50 15.40
CA CYS A 264 -12.60 -17.94 14.13
C CYS A 264 -13.73 -17.25 13.35
N PHE A 265 -14.89 -17.88 13.21
CA PHE A 265 -16.03 -17.26 12.52
C PHE A 265 -16.62 -16.09 13.29
N PHE A 266 -16.60 -16.15 14.62
CA PHE A 266 -17.10 -15.07 15.45
C PHE A 266 -16.29 -13.78 15.24
N PHE A 267 -14.99 -13.82 15.47
CA PHE A 267 -14.12 -12.66 15.30
C PHE A 267 -13.84 -12.31 13.83
N GLY A 268 -13.73 -13.33 12.98
CA GLY A 268 -13.35 -13.20 11.58
C GLY A 268 -14.51 -12.84 10.64
N GLN A 269 -15.76 -13.03 11.06
CA GLN A 269 -16.93 -12.71 10.25
C GLN A 269 -18.02 -11.98 11.03
N ARG A 270 -18.56 -12.57 12.11
CA ARG A 270 -19.76 -12.06 12.80
C ARG A 270 -19.53 -10.66 13.38
N LEU A 271 -18.41 -10.47 14.08
CA LEU A 271 -18.08 -9.21 14.76
C LEU A 271 -17.87 -8.04 13.78
N LYS A 272 -17.49 -8.30 12.53
CA LYS A 272 -17.33 -7.27 11.48
C LYS A 272 -18.60 -6.45 11.28
N GLY A 273 -19.77 -7.09 11.37
CA GLY A 273 -21.06 -6.41 11.21
C GLY A 273 -21.31 -5.36 12.29
N LEU A 274 -21.00 -5.66 13.55
CA LEU A 274 -21.14 -4.72 14.66
C LEU A 274 -20.11 -3.59 14.57
N ARG A 275 -18.86 -3.90 14.19
CA ARG A 275 -17.84 -2.87 13.96
C ARG A 275 -18.28 -1.86 12.88
N ARG A 276 -18.84 -2.34 11.76
CA ARG A 276 -19.39 -1.49 10.69
C ARG A 276 -20.59 -0.66 11.14
N ALA A 277 -21.36 -1.16 12.11
CA ALA A 277 -22.48 -0.44 12.71
C ALA A 277 -22.04 0.58 13.78
N GLY A 278 -20.73 0.81 13.97
CA GLY A 278 -20.20 1.79 14.92
C GLY A 278 -20.13 1.30 16.38
N VAL A 279 -20.33 0.01 16.64
CA VAL A 279 -20.20 -0.56 17.99
C VAL A 279 -18.72 -0.65 18.35
N ALA A 280 -18.34 -0.14 19.53
CA ALA A 280 -16.98 -0.13 20.06
C ALA A 280 -16.48 -1.52 20.53
N VAL A 281 -16.54 -2.51 19.63
CA VAL A 281 -16.17 -3.90 19.92
C VAL A 281 -14.70 -4.09 20.30
N ASP A 282 -13.83 -3.18 19.83
CA ASP A 282 -12.39 -3.20 20.10
C ASP A 282 -12.05 -2.66 21.50
N ALA A 283 -13.00 -2.01 22.19
CA ALA A 283 -12.86 -1.59 23.59
C ALA A 283 -13.24 -2.69 24.60
N VAL A 284 -13.84 -3.79 24.14
CA VAL A 284 -14.18 -4.94 24.99
C VAL A 284 -12.90 -5.67 25.37
N THR A 285 -12.64 -5.78 26.68
CA THR A 285 -11.41 -6.37 27.21
C THR A 285 -11.36 -7.88 27.02
N ASP A 286 -10.14 -8.42 26.98
CA ASP A 286 -9.82 -9.84 26.92
C ASP A 286 -10.59 -10.67 27.97
N ALA A 287 -10.62 -10.19 29.23
CA ALA A 287 -11.32 -10.85 30.32
C ALA A 287 -12.83 -10.98 30.04
N ARG A 288 -13.45 -9.93 29.49
CA ARG A 288 -14.89 -9.91 29.19
C ARG A 288 -15.24 -10.78 27.99
N TRP A 289 -14.35 -10.87 26.99
CA TRP A 289 -14.50 -11.87 25.94
C TRP A 289 -14.46 -13.29 26.51
N CYS A 290 -13.54 -13.58 27.43
CA CYS A 290 -13.49 -14.88 28.08
C CYS A 290 -14.75 -15.18 28.92
N GLU A 291 -15.27 -14.20 29.67
CA GLU A 291 -16.55 -14.33 30.38
C GLU A 291 -17.72 -14.63 29.44
N TYR A 292 -17.81 -13.91 28.32
CA TYR A 292 -18.84 -14.11 27.32
C TYR A 292 -18.81 -15.54 26.75
N PHE A 293 -17.64 -16.02 26.33
CA PHE A 293 -17.54 -17.37 25.76
C PHE A 293 -17.83 -18.46 26.80
N ARG A 294 -17.37 -18.31 28.05
CA ARG A 294 -17.73 -19.22 29.16
C ARG A 294 -19.24 -19.23 29.43
N ALA A 295 -19.88 -18.06 29.46
CA ALA A 295 -21.32 -17.96 29.65
C ALA A 295 -22.10 -18.66 28.53
N THR A 296 -21.70 -18.45 27.27
CA THR A 296 -22.35 -19.12 26.13
C THR A 296 -22.13 -20.63 26.09
N ALA A 297 -21.02 -21.12 26.62
CA ALA A 297 -20.77 -22.56 26.76
C ALA A 297 -21.63 -23.20 27.86
N ALA A 298 -21.87 -22.48 28.96
CA ALA A 298 -22.74 -22.94 30.05
C ALA A 298 -24.23 -22.86 29.71
N HIS A 299 -24.63 -21.88 28.90
CA HIS A 299 -26.03 -21.63 28.53
C HIS A 299 -26.16 -21.40 27.02
N GLU A 300 -26.51 -22.47 26.30
CA GLU A 300 -26.58 -22.46 24.82
C GLU A 300 -27.53 -21.39 24.26
N GLY A 301 -28.62 -21.07 24.98
CA GLY A 301 -29.55 -20.02 24.58
C GLY A 301 -28.91 -18.63 24.43
N LEU A 302 -27.81 -18.34 25.14
CA LEU A 302 -27.10 -17.06 25.03
C LEU A 302 -26.42 -16.86 23.67
N ALA A 303 -26.08 -17.94 22.96
CA ALA A 303 -25.49 -17.86 21.63
C ALA A 303 -26.43 -17.17 20.62
N ASP A 304 -27.75 -17.33 20.79
CA ASP A 304 -28.76 -16.68 19.95
C ASP A 304 -28.89 -15.17 20.23
N ALA A 305 -28.47 -14.73 21.43
CA ALA A 305 -28.49 -13.33 21.87
C ALA A 305 -27.11 -12.64 21.74
N TRP A 306 -26.17 -13.21 20.99
CA TRP A 306 -24.80 -12.70 20.90
C TRP A 306 -24.72 -11.21 20.51
N LYS A 307 -25.55 -10.76 19.54
CA LYS A 307 -25.50 -9.36 19.06
C LYS A 307 -25.84 -8.38 20.18
N SER A 308 -26.93 -8.61 20.88
CA SER A 308 -27.38 -7.74 21.98
C SER A 308 -26.40 -7.76 23.14
N LEU A 309 -25.85 -8.93 23.47
CA LEU A 309 -24.84 -9.06 24.53
C LEU A 309 -23.57 -8.29 24.18
N VAL A 310 -23.02 -8.46 22.98
CA VAL A 310 -21.80 -7.74 22.56
C VAL A 310 -22.02 -6.22 22.53
N VAL A 311 -23.18 -5.75 22.06
CA VAL A 311 -23.50 -4.32 22.07
C VAL A 311 -23.52 -3.78 23.51
N ARG A 312 -24.18 -4.48 24.43
CA ARG A 312 -24.21 -4.10 25.85
C ARG A 312 -22.84 -4.18 26.51
N MET A 313 -22.04 -5.18 26.15
CA MET A 313 -20.65 -5.26 26.60
C MET A 313 -19.88 -4.02 26.16
N ALA A 314 -20.01 -3.61 24.89
CA ALA A 314 -19.34 -2.40 24.39
C ALA A 314 -19.87 -1.10 25.03
N GLN A 315 -21.16 -1.03 25.39
CA GLN A 315 -21.77 0.16 26.01
C GLN A 315 -21.50 0.29 27.51
N HIS A 316 -21.33 -0.84 28.21
CA HIS A 316 -21.15 -0.89 29.65
C HIS A 316 -19.83 -1.59 29.96
N ALA A 317 -18.72 -0.83 29.92
CA ALA A 317 -17.38 -1.36 30.12
C ALA A 317 -17.17 -1.99 31.52
N ASP A 318 -17.78 -1.39 32.55
CA ASP A 318 -17.58 -1.73 33.96
C ASP A 318 -18.53 -2.81 34.49
N VAL A 319 -19.43 -3.33 33.65
CA VAL A 319 -20.42 -4.33 34.06
C VAL A 319 -19.99 -5.70 33.57
N THR A 320 -19.99 -6.70 34.45
CA THR A 320 -19.61 -8.08 34.10
C THR A 320 -20.63 -8.72 33.15
N VAL A 321 -20.22 -9.74 32.40
CA VAL A 321 -21.17 -10.43 31.50
C VAL A 321 -22.28 -11.13 32.29
N ALA A 322 -21.96 -11.69 33.46
CA ALA A 322 -22.94 -12.34 34.34
C ALA A 322 -24.03 -11.37 34.81
N GLU A 323 -23.66 -10.14 35.21
CA GLU A 323 -24.62 -9.10 35.59
C GLU A 323 -25.49 -8.66 34.41
N LEU A 324 -24.91 -8.52 33.20
CA LEU A 324 -25.69 -8.19 32.00
C LEU A 324 -26.72 -9.29 31.69
N VAL A 325 -26.32 -10.56 31.77
CA VAL A 325 -27.20 -11.72 31.57
C VAL A 325 -28.34 -11.71 32.60
N SER A 326 -28.02 -11.51 33.89
CA SER A 326 -29.02 -11.48 34.96
C SER A 326 -30.00 -10.30 34.83
N ARG A 327 -29.51 -9.09 34.52
CA ARG A 327 -30.35 -7.89 34.38
C ARG A 327 -31.37 -8.02 33.25
N ASP A 328 -31.02 -8.74 32.20
CA ASP A 328 -31.88 -8.93 31.02
C ASP A 328 -32.80 -10.16 31.13
N GLY A 329 -32.67 -10.92 32.22
CA GLY A 329 -33.34 -12.21 32.39
C GLY A 329 -32.97 -13.20 31.29
N LEU A 330 -31.73 -13.13 30.78
CA LEU A 330 -31.18 -14.09 29.82
C LEU A 330 -30.71 -15.34 30.58
N ALA A 331 -30.52 -16.45 29.86
CA ALA A 331 -30.20 -17.79 30.39
C ALA A 331 -31.25 -18.40 31.35
N THR A 332 -32.37 -17.72 31.62
CA THR A 332 -33.46 -18.22 32.46
C THR A 332 -34.73 -18.38 31.63
N PRO A 333 -35.19 -19.63 31.37
CA PRO A 333 -36.48 -19.88 30.72
C PRO A 333 -37.66 -19.35 31.56
N PRO A 334 -38.60 -18.57 31.00
CA PRO A 334 -39.85 -18.22 31.68
C PRO A 334 -40.66 -19.47 32.00
N GLU A 335 -41.24 -19.62 33.19
CA GLU A 335 -41.92 -20.87 33.61
C GLU A 335 -42.99 -21.37 32.61
N ASN A 336 -43.74 -20.45 32.02
CA ASN A 336 -44.87 -20.70 31.12
C ASN A 336 -44.50 -20.68 29.62
N TRP A 337 -43.22 -20.67 29.25
CA TRP A 337 -42.79 -20.46 27.85
C TRP A 337 -43.37 -21.47 26.86
N ARG A 338 -43.61 -22.73 27.27
CA ARG A 338 -44.21 -23.76 26.41
C ARG A 338 -45.70 -23.52 26.17
N GLU A 339 -46.41 -23.00 27.17
CA GLU A 339 -47.82 -22.65 27.05
C GLU A 339 -47.99 -21.42 26.14
N GLU A 340 -47.09 -20.45 26.27
CA GLU A 340 -47.02 -19.29 25.38
C GLU A 340 -46.80 -19.72 23.92
N LEU A 341 -45.92 -20.70 23.67
CA LEU A 341 -45.73 -21.24 22.31
C LEU A 341 -46.98 -21.93 21.77
N ARG A 342 -47.70 -22.68 22.60
CA ARG A 342 -48.97 -23.33 22.22
C ARG A 342 -50.02 -22.28 21.85
N ALA A 343 -50.18 -21.24 22.67
CA ALA A 343 -51.08 -20.13 22.38
C ALA A 343 -50.66 -19.40 21.09
N LEU A 344 -49.36 -19.14 20.91
CA LEU A 344 -48.82 -18.48 19.72
C LEU A 344 -49.07 -19.28 18.44
N ALA A 345 -48.88 -20.60 18.47
CA ALA A 345 -49.12 -21.50 17.34
C ALA A 345 -50.62 -21.62 16.96
N ALA A 346 -51.51 -21.49 17.94
CA ALA A 346 -52.96 -21.52 17.75
C ALA A 346 -53.54 -20.20 17.20
N HIS A 347 -53.01 -19.06 17.66
CA HIS A 347 -53.60 -17.74 17.36
C HIS A 347 -52.93 -16.98 16.22
N HIS A 348 -51.77 -17.44 15.72
CA HIS A 348 -51.02 -16.72 14.68
C HIS A 348 -50.78 -17.60 13.45
N THR A 349 -51.14 -17.06 12.28
CA THR A 349 -50.96 -17.69 10.98
C THR A 349 -50.29 -16.69 10.04
N PRO A 350 -49.31 -17.12 9.20
CA PRO A 350 -48.67 -16.20 8.25
C PRO A 350 -49.69 -15.63 7.26
N LEU A 351 -49.60 -14.31 7.01
CA LEU A 351 -50.47 -13.58 6.08
C LEU A 351 -50.39 -14.10 4.63
N HIS A 352 -49.21 -14.60 4.22
CA HIS A 352 -48.96 -15.20 2.91
C HIS A 352 -48.42 -16.61 3.07
N SER A 353 -49.30 -17.52 3.50
CA SER A 353 -48.96 -18.92 3.71
C SER A 353 -48.70 -19.63 2.38
N ASP A 354 -47.55 -20.30 2.23
CA ASP A 354 -47.28 -21.25 1.13
C ASP A 354 -47.80 -22.66 1.46
N GLY A 355 -48.50 -22.81 2.59
CA GLY A 355 -49.07 -24.07 3.07
C GLY A 355 -48.02 -25.03 3.65
N THR A 356 -46.73 -24.71 3.57
CA THR A 356 -45.68 -25.61 4.03
C THR A 356 -45.47 -25.49 5.54
N ARG A 357 -45.28 -26.64 6.18
CA ARG A 357 -44.90 -26.72 7.59
C ARG A 357 -43.63 -25.93 7.90
N ALA A 358 -42.67 -25.97 6.99
CA ALA A 358 -41.40 -25.25 7.13
C ALA A 358 -41.61 -23.72 7.19
N GLN A 359 -42.52 -23.17 6.39
CA GLN A 359 -42.82 -21.74 6.44
C GLN A 359 -43.57 -21.34 7.71
N ARG A 360 -44.55 -22.14 8.14
CA ARG A 360 -45.27 -21.93 9.40
C ARG A 360 -44.32 -21.98 10.60
N LEU A 361 -43.38 -22.94 10.63
CA LEU A 361 -42.35 -23.01 11.66
C LEU A 361 -41.47 -21.76 11.67
N ARG A 362 -40.97 -21.31 10.50
CA ARG A 362 -40.14 -20.08 10.41
C ARG A 362 -40.88 -18.85 10.91
N PHE A 363 -42.15 -18.72 10.58
CA PHE A 363 -42.99 -17.61 11.02
C PHE A 363 -43.18 -17.60 12.54
N LEU A 364 -43.62 -18.73 13.11
CA LEU A 364 -43.84 -18.85 14.56
C LEU A 364 -42.53 -18.71 15.34
N MET A 365 -41.42 -19.26 14.82
CA MET A 365 -40.08 -19.05 15.36
C MET A 365 -39.73 -17.56 15.42
N GLY A 366 -40.02 -16.80 14.36
CA GLY A 366 -39.78 -15.37 14.32
C GLY A 366 -40.54 -14.57 15.40
N LEU A 367 -41.76 -14.99 15.73
CA LEU A 367 -42.56 -14.38 16.80
C LEU A 367 -42.06 -14.82 18.19
N ALA A 368 -41.87 -16.12 18.40
CA ALA A 368 -41.39 -16.69 19.65
C ALA A 368 -40.02 -16.14 20.07
N MET A 369 -39.10 -16.02 19.12
CA MET A 369 -37.75 -15.50 19.38
C MET A 369 -37.70 -13.98 19.61
N ARG A 370 -38.83 -13.28 19.70
CA ARG A 370 -38.87 -11.90 20.21
C ARG A 370 -38.82 -11.86 21.74
N THR A 371 -39.43 -12.84 22.40
CA THR A 371 -39.53 -12.92 23.87
C THR A 371 -38.59 -13.98 24.45
N LEU A 372 -38.32 -15.06 23.71
CA LEU A 372 -37.53 -16.20 24.21
C LEU A 372 -36.04 -16.18 23.84
N ARG A 373 -35.61 -15.29 22.94
CA ARG A 373 -34.21 -15.23 22.48
C ARG A 373 -33.27 -14.95 23.64
N GLY A 374 -32.24 -15.78 23.78
CA GLY A 374 -31.31 -15.65 24.90
C GLY A 374 -31.81 -16.26 26.21
N ARG A 375 -33.08 -16.63 26.31
CA ARG A 375 -33.70 -17.24 27.50
C ARG A 375 -33.89 -18.74 27.35
N VAL A 376 -34.25 -19.19 26.15
CA VAL A 376 -34.43 -20.59 25.77
C VAL A 376 -33.62 -20.88 24.51
N ASP A 377 -33.00 -22.06 24.44
CA ASP A 377 -32.31 -22.51 23.22
C ASP A 377 -33.30 -22.57 22.04
N ALA A 378 -32.96 -21.91 20.92
CA ALA A 378 -33.76 -21.95 19.70
C ALA A 378 -34.06 -23.37 19.21
N ARG A 379 -33.19 -24.36 19.45
CA ARG A 379 -33.44 -25.77 19.10
C ARG A 379 -34.58 -26.35 19.92
N ASN A 380 -34.67 -26.04 21.20
CA ASN A 380 -35.76 -26.46 22.07
C ASN A 380 -37.08 -25.78 21.68
N VAL A 381 -37.02 -24.50 21.32
CA VAL A 381 -38.19 -23.76 20.77
C VAL A 381 -38.64 -24.39 19.44
N ALA A 382 -37.69 -24.72 18.56
CA ALA A 382 -37.96 -25.34 17.26
C ALA A 382 -38.60 -26.72 17.42
N ALA A 383 -38.03 -27.56 18.30
CA ALA A 383 -38.55 -28.89 18.57
C ALA A 383 -39.98 -28.83 19.15
N THR A 384 -40.22 -27.94 20.11
CA THR A 384 -41.55 -27.75 20.72
C THR A 384 -42.58 -27.28 19.69
N LEU A 385 -42.23 -26.27 18.87
CA LEU A 385 -43.13 -25.80 17.81
C LEU A 385 -43.36 -26.86 16.74
N ASN A 386 -42.34 -27.64 16.38
CA ASN A 386 -42.51 -28.75 15.44
C ASN A 386 -43.50 -29.78 15.97
N HIS A 387 -43.39 -30.19 17.22
CA HIS A 387 -44.30 -31.16 17.82
C HIS A 387 -45.74 -30.62 17.87
N LEU A 388 -45.93 -29.36 18.26
CA LEU A 388 -47.25 -28.71 18.26
C LEU A 388 -47.88 -28.61 16.86
N LEU A 389 -47.06 -28.57 15.80
CA LEU A 389 -47.53 -28.55 14.42
C LEU A 389 -47.77 -29.95 13.85
N GLU A 390 -47.33 -31.02 14.52
CA GLU A 390 -47.68 -32.41 14.22
C GLU A 390 -49.07 -32.77 14.75
N ASP A 391 -49.44 -32.28 15.93
CA ASP A 391 -50.73 -32.62 16.58
C ASP A 391 -51.95 -31.87 16.00
N VAL A 392 -51.75 -30.99 15.02
CA VAL A 392 -52.78 -30.06 14.46
C VAL A 392 -53.11 -30.37 12.99
N LEU A 393 -52.51 -31.42 12.41
CA LEU A 393 -52.81 -31.97 11.07
C LEU A 393 -53.36 -33.39 11.22
#